data_AF-A0A8T4JAE2-F1
#
_entry.id   AF-A0A8T4JAE2-F1
#
_cell.length_a   1.000
_cell.length_b   1.000
_cell.length_c   1.000
_cell.angle_alpha   90.00
_cell.angle_beta   90.00
_cell.angle_gamma   90.00
#
_symmetry.space_group_name_H-M   'P 1'
#
loop_
_entity.id
_entity.type
_entity.pdbx_description
1 polymer ?
#
loop_
_entity_poly.entity_id
_entity_poly.type
_entity_poly.pdbx_seq_one_letter_code
_entity_poly.pdbx_strand_id
1 'polypeptide(L)'
;LPLLGLTCVTGVSGAGKSSLVASLHDKLRAALKGTAGDVDGIKHLDHVTYVEKRPIGRSSRSTLATYIGIGDHIRDAFAGSEEAVEQNLGRSEFST
;
A
#
# COMPACT_ATOMS: atom_id res chain seq x y z
N LEU A 1 -20.30 8.45 -7.32
CA LEU A 1 -20.28 7.44 -6.23
C LEU A 1 -20.37 8.19 -4.90
N PRO A 2 -21.09 7.69 -3.90
CA PRO A 2 -21.16 8.35 -2.59
C PRO A 2 -19.78 8.33 -1.92
N LEU A 3 -19.26 9.51 -1.60
CA LEU A 3 -18.06 9.64 -0.77
C LEU A 3 -18.41 9.27 0.68
N LEU A 4 -17.41 8.80 1.44
CA LEU A 4 -17.57 8.31 2.81
C LEU A 4 -18.57 7.15 2.95
N GLY A 5 -18.85 6.44 1.85
CA GLY A 5 -19.68 5.25 1.82
C GLY A 5 -18.93 4.03 1.28
N LEU A 6 -19.36 2.83 1.69
CA LEU A 6 -18.89 1.59 1.11
C LEU A 6 -19.71 1.27 -0.16
N THR A 7 -19.10 1.44 -1.33
CA THR A 7 -19.74 1.08 -2.61
C THR A 7 -19.25 -0.30 -3.06
N CYS A 8 -20.17 -1.24 -3.27
CA CYS A 8 -19.87 -2.55 -3.82
C CYS A 8 -20.27 -2.63 -5.31
N VAL A 9 -19.37 -3.11 -6.16
CA VAL A 9 -19.65 -3.43 -7.57
C VAL A 9 -19.87 -4.93 -7.71
N THR A 10 -21.09 -5.34 -8.07
CA THR A 10 -21.51 -6.75 -8.14
C THR A 10 -21.85 -7.17 -9.57
N GLY A 11 -22.02 -8.48 -9.80
CA GLY A 11 -22.32 -9.06 -11.12
C GLY A 11 -21.59 -10.37 -11.39
N VAL A 12 -22.03 -11.11 -12.41
CA VAL A 12 -21.49 -12.44 -12.78
C VAL A 12 -20.01 -12.40 -13.15
N SER A 13 -19.31 -13.54 -13.07
CA SER A 13 -17.92 -13.63 -13.53
C SER A 13 -17.82 -13.22 -15.01
N GLY A 14 -16.78 -12.47 -15.39
CA GLY A 14 -16.65 -11.93 -16.75
C GLY A 14 -17.45 -10.66 -17.04
N ALA A 15 -18.33 -10.18 -16.14
CA ALA A 15 -19.12 -8.95 -16.35
C ALA A 15 -18.30 -7.64 -16.37
N GLY A 16 -16.97 -7.69 -16.39
CA GLY A 16 -16.12 -6.51 -16.48
C GLY A 16 -15.93 -5.70 -15.19
N LYS A 17 -16.37 -6.20 -14.02
CA LYS A 17 -16.26 -5.51 -12.72
C LYS A 17 -14.84 -5.00 -12.43
N SER A 18 -13.84 -5.88 -12.55
CA SER A 18 -12.44 -5.50 -12.28
C SER A 18 -11.93 -4.48 -13.29
N SER A 19 -12.27 -4.66 -14.57
CA SER A 19 -11.91 -3.72 -15.64
C SER A 19 -12.53 -2.34 -15.43
N LEU A 20 -13.77 -2.29 -14.94
CA LEU A 20 -14.47 -1.06 -14.58
C LEU A 20 -13.77 -0.33 -13.45
N VAL A 21 -13.47 -1.02 -12.34
CA VAL A 21 -12.79 -0.41 -11.18
C VAL A 21 -11.39 0.07 -11.54
N ALA A 22 -10.63 -0.71 -12.32
CA ALA A 22 -9.31 -0.31 -12.79
C ALA A 22 -9.36 0.94 -13.70
N SER A 23 -10.28 0.95 -14.68
CA SER A 23 -10.45 2.10 -15.57
C SER A 23 -10.92 3.35 -14.83
N LEU A 24 -11.78 3.19 -13.81
CA LEU A 24 -12.23 4.28 -12.95
C LEU A 24 -11.05 4.86 -12.16
N HIS A 25 -10.22 4.01 -11.57
CA HIS A 25 -9.01 4.45 -10.87
C HIS A 25 -8.09 5.27 -11.81
N ASP A 26 -7.83 4.80 -13.01
CA ASP A 26 -6.93 5.49 -13.95
C ASP A 26 -7.48 6.85 -14.37
N LYS A 27 -8.79 6.95 -14.59
CA LYS A 27 -9.48 8.23 -14.86
C LYS A 27 -9.41 9.18 -13.68
N LEU A 28 -9.70 8.71 -12.46
CA LEU A 28 -9.63 9.53 -11.24
C LEU A 28 -8.21 10.04 -11.01
N ARG A 29 -7.21 9.17 -11.19
CA ARG A 29 -5.80 9.54 -11.05
C ARG A 29 -5.36 10.59 -12.06
N ALA A 30 -5.82 10.48 -13.31
CA ALA A 30 -5.53 11.47 -14.34
C ALA A 30 -6.25 12.80 -14.08
N ALA A 31 -7.50 12.75 -13.59
CA ALA A 31 -8.26 13.94 -13.24
C ALA A 31 -7.63 14.70 -12.05
N LEU A 32 -7.15 13.99 -11.01
CA LEU A 32 -6.40 14.60 -9.90
C LEU A 32 -5.09 15.27 -10.34
N LYS A 33 -4.51 14.83 -11.47
CA LYS A 33 -3.32 15.45 -12.08
C LYS A 33 -3.67 16.58 -13.06
N GLY A 34 -4.94 16.83 -13.33
CA GLY A 34 -5.39 17.77 -14.36
C GLY A 34 -5.12 17.32 -15.79
N THR A 35 -4.88 16.02 -16.04
CA THR A 35 -4.53 15.48 -17.37
C THR A 35 -5.67 14.71 -18.04
N ALA A 36 -6.87 14.70 -17.47
CA ALA A 36 -8.06 14.08 -18.03
C ALA A 36 -9.21 15.08 -18.15
N GLY A 37 -10.25 14.69 -18.91
CA GLY A 37 -11.49 15.44 -19.02
C GLY A 37 -12.22 15.56 -17.68
N ASP A 38 -13.33 16.31 -17.70
CA ASP A 38 -14.04 16.71 -16.49
C ASP A 38 -14.62 15.49 -15.75
N VAL A 39 -14.23 15.34 -14.48
CA VAL A 39 -14.78 14.33 -13.56
C VAL A 39 -15.54 15.07 -12.49
N ASP A 40 -16.86 14.96 -12.53
CA ASP A 40 -17.71 15.61 -11.54
C ASP A 40 -17.37 15.14 -10.12
N GLY A 41 -17.27 16.09 -9.20
CA GLY A 41 -16.90 15.87 -7.81
C GLY A 41 -15.41 15.60 -7.54
N ILE A 42 -14.51 15.67 -8.54
CA ILE A 42 -13.06 15.40 -8.35
C ILE A 42 -12.41 16.28 -7.27
N LYS A 43 -12.90 17.53 -7.12
CA LYS A 43 -12.47 18.49 -6.09
C LYS A 43 -12.65 18.00 -4.64
N HIS A 44 -13.40 16.93 -4.43
CA HIS A 44 -13.63 16.33 -3.11
C HIS A 44 -12.68 15.17 -2.81
N LEU A 45 -11.70 14.90 -3.68
CA LEU A 45 -10.70 13.84 -3.53
C LEU A 45 -9.30 14.45 -3.52
N ASP A 46 -8.50 14.10 -2.51
CA ASP A 46 -7.07 14.46 -2.46
C ASP A 46 -6.21 13.37 -3.10
N HIS A 47 -6.60 12.10 -2.91
CA HIS A 47 -5.85 10.94 -3.35
C HIS A 47 -6.77 9.78 -3.74
N VAL A 48 -6.29 8.94 -4.65
CA VAL A 48 -6.94 7.68 -5.03
C VAL A 48 -5.89 6.57 -5.04
N THR A 49 -6.19 5.46 -4.37
CA THR A 49 -5.31 4.28 -4.30
C THR A 49 -6.05 3.06 -4.84
N TYR A 50 -5.38 2.29 -5.70
CA TYR A 50 -5.88 1.00 -6.16
C TYR A 50 -5.17 -0.13 -5.44
N VAL A 51 -5.92 -0.93 -4.68
CA VAL A 51 -5.40 -2.08 -3.93
C VAL A 51 -5.80 -3.36 -4.65
N GLU A 52 -4.79 -4.11 -5.10
CA GLU A 52 -4.96 -5.35 -5.84
C GLU A 52 -4.19 -6.50 -5.17
N LYS A 53 -4.51 -7.74 -5.54
CA LYS A 53 -3.86 -8.95 -5.05
C LYS A 53 -2.49 -9.18 -5.72
N ARG A 54 -1.62 -8.18 -5.69
CA ARG A 54 -0.24 -8.33 -6.15
C ARG A 54 0.62 -8.94 -5.04
N PRO A 55 1.64 -9.75 -5.39
CA PRO A 55 2.62 -10.20 -4.40
C PRO A 55 3.23 -8.99 -3.69
N ILE A 56 3.22 -9.05 -2.37
CA ILE A 56 3.70 -7.98 -1.49
C ILE A 56 5.21 -7.75 -1.66
N GLY A 57 5.94 -8.81 -2.00
CA GLY A 57 7.37 -8.75 -2.28
C GLY A 57 7.78 -9.70 -3.39
N ARG A 58 8.96 -9.43 -3.95
CA ARG A 58 9.53 -10.20 -5.08
C ARG A 58 10.66 -11.14 -4.64
N SER A 59 11.01 -11.16 -3.35
CA SER A 59 12.09 -11.98 -2.81
C SER A 59 11.67 -12.70 -1.52
N SER A 60 12.37 -13.79 -1.20
CA SER A 60 12.19 -14.54 0.05
C SER A 60 12.46 -13.71 1.31
N ARG A 61 13.19 -12.59 1.18
CA ARG A 61 13.44 -11.64 2.28
C ARG A 61 12.27 -10.70 2.54
N SER A 62 11.26 -10.70 1.67
CA SER A 62 10.04 -9.90 1.87
C SER A 62 9.13 -10.61 2.86
N THR A 63 9.25 -10.24 4.12
CA THR A 63 8.40 -10.74 5.20
C THR A 63 7.32 -9.72 5.55
N LEU A 64 6.28 -10.16 6.25
CA LEU A 64 5.27 -9.24 6.78
C LEU A 64 5.92 -8.14 7.64
N ALA A 65 6.95 -8.48 8.42
CA ALA A 65 7.63 -7.54 9.29
C ALA A 65 8.35 -6.42 8.50
N THR A 66 8.94 -6.75 7.36
CA THR A 66 9.54 -5.76 6.47
C THR A 66 8.49 -4.91 5.74
N TYR A 67 7.35 -5.51 5.37
CA TYR A 67 6.29 -4.81 4.63
C TYR A 67 5.59 -3.75 5.47
N ILE A 68 5.31 -4.06 6.75
CA ILE A 68 4.65 -3.11 7.67
C ILE A 68 5.65 -2.20 8.40
N GLY A 69 6.95 -2.34 8.12
CA GLY A 69 8.02 -1.53 8.71
C GLY A 69 8.40 -1.89 10.16
N ILE A 70 7.78 -2.88 10.77
CA ILE A 70 8.08 -3.26 12.17
C ILE A 70 9.46 -3.90 12.33
N GLY A 71 10.02 -4.49 11.26
CA GLY A 71 11.36 -5.08 11.30
C GLY A 71 12.43 -4.08 11.74
N ASP A 72 12.28 -2.80 11.37
CA ASP A 72 13.23 -1.75 11.73
C ASP A 72 13.17 -1.41 13.21
N HIS A 73 11.95 -1.40 13.77
CA HIS A 73 11.72 -1.17 15.20
C HIS A 73 12.20 -2.33 16.06
N ILE A 74 12.04 -3.56 15.58
CA ILE A 74 12.60 -4.74 16.27
C ILE A 74 14.12 -4.63 16.28
N ARG A 75 14.75 -4.28 15.16
CA ARG A 75 16.21 -4.11 15.10
C ARG A 75 16.72 -3.00 16.02
N ASP A 76 16.01 -1.89 16.13
CA ASP A 76 16.33 -0.83 17.10
C ASP A 76 16.25 -1.35 18.54
N ALA A 77 15.18 -2.07 18.87
CA ALA A 77 14.98 -2.58 20.21
C ALA A 77 16.08 -3.58 20.62
N PHE A 78 16.50 -4.47 19.71
CA PHE A 78 17.56 -5.43 19.98
C PHE A 78 18.95 -4.78 20.05
N ALA A 79 19.27 -3.86 19.14
CA ALA A 79 20.54 -3.14 19.17
C ALA A 79 20.68 -2.21 20.39
N GLY A 80 19.56 -1.82 21.00
CA GLY A 80 19.52 -1.02 22.23
C GLY A 80 19.57 -1.83 23.53
N SER A 81 19.68 -3.16 23.50
CA SER A 81 19.80 -3.96 24.73
C SER A 81 21.18 -3.83 25.36
N GLU A 82 21.27 -4.00 26.69
CA GLU A 82 22.55 -3.92 27.41
C GLU A 82 23.57 -4.92 26.86
N GLU A 83 23.14 -6.16 26.58
CA GLU A 83 23.98 -7.21 26.03
C GLU A 83 24.49 -6.89 24.63
N ALA A 84 23.66 -6.24 23.80
CA ALA A 84 24.06 -5.82 22.46
C ALA A 84 25.11 -4.71 22.51
N VAL A 85 24.94 -3.74 23.41
CA VAL A 85 25.89 -2.64 23.62
C VAL A 85 27.22 -3.16 24.15
N GLU A 86 27.22 -4.05 25.13
CA GLU A 86 28.44 -4.67 25.67
C GLU A 86 29.22 -5.43 24.59
N GLN A 87 28.51 -6.06 23.66
CA GLN A 87 29.11 -6.81 22.54
C GLN A 87 29.38 -5.96 21.29
N ASN A 88 29.12 -4.65 21.33
CA ASN A 88 29.23 -3.74 20.18
C ASN A 88 28.43 -4.20 18.95
N LEU A 89 27.24 -4.76 19.15
CA LEU A 89 26.34 -5.21 18.09
C LEU A 89 25.41 -4.08 17.65
N GLY A 90 25.35 -3.81 16.35
CA GLY A 90 24.50 -2.79 15.75
C GLY A 90 23.25 -3.37 15.07
N ARG A 91 22.49 -2.51 14.39
CA ARG A 91 21.28 -2.92 13.65
C ARG A 91 21.54 -3.92 12.52
N SER A 92 22.75 -3.95 11.97
CA SER A 92 23.14 -4.87 10.89
C SER A 92 23.19 -6.31 11.35
N GLU A 93 23.55 -6.53 12.61
CA GLU A 93 23.76 -7.85 13.23
C GLU A 93 22.42 -8.54 13.56
N PHE A 94 21.34 -7.76 13.66
CA PHE A 94 19.96 -8.26 13.85
C PHE A 94 19.16 -8.29 12.55
N SER A 95 19.84 -8.29 11.40
CA SER A 95 19.23 -8.51 10.08
C SER A 95 19.30 -9.99 9.70
N THR A 96 18.29 -10.47 8.98
CA THR A 96 18.33 -11.75 8.23
C THR A 96 18.80 -11.54 6.80
#